data_AF-A0A1X7EU65-F1
#
_entry.id   AF-A0A1X7EU65-F1
#
_cell.length_a   1.000
_cell.length_b   1.000
_cell.length_c   1.000
_cell.angle_alpha   90.00
_cell.angle_beta   90.00
_cell.angle_gamma   90.00
#
_symmetry.space_group_name_H-M   'P 1'
#
loop_
_entity.id
_entity.type
_entity.pdbx_description
1 polymer ?
#
loop_
_entity_poly.entity_id
_entity_poly.type
_entity_poly.pdbx_seq_one_letter_code
_entity_poly.pdbx_strand_id
1 'polypeptide(L)'
;MQSREVDAPAVQTLLAAAVAAPSIHNTQPWRFGLDPDSRSILVRVDRRRPLPMTDPQARAQYLSVGAAVFNLRVAAEHLGWEPLVRLRPAEDDPDLLATVQLTGPVAGPSAPRDLRELYGAIERRRTSRMPFTGRTVPDQVVMEMTGSARAEGAHLDVPDIVTTRRLLRLTAAAESRNAVHPARTAEVRTWLTAPGAAAPYGVPLTALGPRDASGRVPVRDFTGAPPAPQLPTLRFERHVQLALLWTHHDRREDWLRAGQALERVLLTATAHGVRTSMLHQAMEWPDLRQAMAGSRRRCHPQLLIRFGYGPDGGRTPRATADEAP
;
A
#
# COMPACT_ATOMS: atom_id res chain seq x y z
N MET A 1 36.39 0.97 15.07
CA MET A 1 35.08 1.38 14.52
C MET A 1 34.01 0.70 15.35
N GLN A 2 33.44 1.39 16.34
CA GLN A 2 32.42 0.80 17.20
C GLN A 2 31.19 0.50 16.34
N SER A 3 30.80 -0.78 16.24
CA SER A 3 29.47 -1.13 15.73
C SER A 3 28.46 -0.41 16.61
N ARG A 4 27.57 0.40 16.01
CA ARG A 4 26.41 0.89 16.76
C ARG A 4 25.66 -0.32 17.32
N GLU A 5 25.12 -0.21 18.52
CA GLU A 5 24.28 -1.27 19.08
C GLU A 5 22.84 -1.03 18.62
N VAL A 6 22.08 -2.11 18.40
CA VAL A 6 20.65 -2.01 18.11
C VAL A 6 19.93 -2.00 19.44
N ASP A 7 19.67 -0.81 19.97
CA ASP A 7 19.03 -0.62 21.27
C ASP A 7 17.49 -0.61 21.15
N ALA A 8 16.80 -0.65 22.29
CA ALA A 8 15.33 -0.67 22.32
C ALA A 8 14.68 0.55 21.62
N PRO A 9 15.17 1.79 21.80
CA PRO A 9 14.68 2.96 21.05
C PRO A 9 14.80 2.83 19.52
N ALA A 10 15.91 2.29 19.02
CA ALA A 10 16.08 2.03 17.58
C ALA A 10 15.06 1.02 17.08
N VAL A 11 14.85 -0.09 17.82
CA VAL A 11 13.84 -1.10 17.48
C VAL A 11 12.43 -0.49 17.46
N GLN A 12 12.07 0.30 18.46
CA GLN A 12 10.76 0.97 18.51
C GLN A 12 10.53 1.88 17.30
N THR A 13 11.57 2.63 16.90
CA THR A 13 11.51 3.52 15.73
C THR A 13 11.29 2.74 14.44
N LEU A 14 12.00 1.62 14.25
CA LEU A 14 11.84 0.72 13.10
C LEU A 14 10.42 0.15 13.05
N LEU A 15 9.93 -0.39 14.16
CA LEU A 15 8.61 -1.02 14.22
C LEU A 15 7.48 0.00 14.03
N ALA A 16 7.60 1.21 14.60
CA ALA A 16 6.63 2.28 14.40
C ALA A 16 6.53 2.67 12.91
N ALA A 17 7.66 2.76 12.21
CA ALA A 17 7.69 3.02 10.77
C ALA A 17 7.04 1.87 9.97
N ALA A 18 7.39 0.62 10.29
CA ALA A 18 6.84 -0.56 9.63
C ALA A 18 5.31 -0.63 9.73
N VAL A 19 4.79 -0.40 10.95
CA VAL A 19 3.35 -0.41 11.24
C VAL A 19 2.60 0.72 10.52
N ALA A 20 3.23 1.87 10.27
CA ALA A 20 2.60 2.98 9.56
C ALA A 20 2.25 2.68 8.09
N ALA A 21 2.81 1.60 7.52
CA ALA A 21 2.56 1.17 6.15
C ALA A 21 1.05 0.99 5.85
N PRO A 22 0.61 1.24 4.60
CA PRO A 22 -0.73 0.91 4.17
C PRO A 22 -0.90 -0.61 4.06
N SER A 23 -2.11 -1.08 4.35
CA SER A 23 -2.49 -2.48 4.13
C SER A 23 -3.92 -2.60 3.63
N ILE A 24 -4.22 -3.70 2.93
CA ILE A 24 -5.58 -4.00 2.46
C ILE A 24 -6.55 -3.97 3.64
N HIS A 25 -7.61 -3.17 3.52
CA HIS A 25 -8.59 -2.92 4.60
C HIS A 25 -8.00 -2.53 5.97
N ASN A 26 -6.76 -2.02 6.01
CA ASN A 26 -6.01 -1.75 7.24
C ASN A 26 -5.89 -2.99 8.15
N THR A 27 -5.77 -4.17 7.55
CA THR A 27 -5.61 -5.47 8.23
C THR A 27 -4.28 -5.59 8.97
N GLN A 28 -3.25 -4.83 8.56
CA GLN A 28 -1.89 -4.86 9.14
C GLN A 28 -1.38 -6.30 9.31
N PRO A 29 -1.22 -7.06 8.20
CA PRO A 29 -1.07 -8.52 8.25
C PRO A 29 0.37 -8.96 8.47
N TRP A 30 1.06 -8.33 9.41
CA TRP A 30 2.46 -8.55 9.73
C TRP A 30 2.65 -8.85 11.22
N ARG A 31 3.69 -9.62 11.52
CA ARG A 31 4.28 -9.79 12.85
C ARG A 31 5.78 -9.57 12.72
N PHE A 32 6.36 -8.91 13.71
CA PHE A 32 7.78 -8.59 13.73
C PHE A 32 8.47 -9.37 14.83
N GLY A 33 9.67 -9.87 14.56
CA GLY A 33 10.59 -10.42 15.54
C GLY A 33 11.95 -9.76 15.40
N LEU A 34 12.77 -9.85 16.44
CA LEU A 34 14.17 -9.44 16.40
C LEU A 34 15.05 -10.68 16.58
N ASP A 35 15.97 -10.88 15.66
CA ASP A 35 17.10 -11.78 15.83
C ASP A 35 18.32 -10.95 16.28
N PRO A 36 18.73 -11.02 17.56
CA PRO A 36 19.80 -10.20 18.10
C PRO A 36 21.17 -10.61 17.55
N ASP A 37 21.38 -11.88 17.23
CA ASP A 37 22.67 -12.40 16.77
C ASP A 37 23.01 -11.84 15.40
N SER A 38 22.02 -11.81 14.51
CA SER A 38 22.19 -11.27 13.16
C SER A 38 21.83 -9.79 13.02
N ARG A 39 21.30 -9.15 14.08
CA ARG A 39 20.72 -7.79 14.05
C ARG A 39 19.64 -7.64 12.98
N SER A 40 18.77 -8.65 12.87
CA SER A 40 17.74 -8.69 11.84
C SER A 40 16.34 -8.53 12.39
N ILE A 41 15.55 -7.68 11.76
CA ILE A 41 14.10 -7.69 11.94
C ILE A 41 13.52 -8.80 11.07
N LEU A 42 12.87 -9.78 11.70
CA LEU A 42 12.13 -10.85 11.03
C LEU A 42 10.72 -10.34 10.74
N VAL A 43 10.29 -10.36 9.48
CA VAL A 43 8.96 -9.92 9.07
C VAL A 43 8.15 -11.13 8.64
N ARG A 44 7.17 -11.48 9.46
CA ARG A 44 6.31 -12.65 9.28
C ARG A 44 4.90 -12.24 8.89
N VAL A 45 4.21 -13.09 8.15
CA VAL A 45 2.80 -12.88 7.87
C VAL A 45 1.94 -13.18 9.10
N ASP A 46 0.93 -12.34 9.34
CA ASP A 46 -0.14 -12.61 10.30
C ASP A 46 -1.36 -13.18 9.58
N ARG A 47 -1.64 -14.46 9.80
CA ARG A 47 -2.78 -15.18 9.18
C ARG A 47 -4.07 -15.08 9.98
N ARG A 48 -4.09 -14.39 11.13
CA ARG A 48 -5.28 -14.28 12.00
C ARG A 48 -6.38 -13.39 11.42
N ARG A 49 -6.06 -12.59 10.40
CA ARG A 49 -6.96 -11.60 9.77
C ARG A 49 -7.09 -11.84 8.26
N PRO A 50 -7.57 -13.02 7.83
CA PRO A 50 -7.67 -13.35 6.41
C PRO A 50 -8.78 -12.56 5.73
N LEU A 51 -8.67 -12.46 4.41
CA LEU A 51 -9.67 -11.87 3.51
C LEU A 51 -10.03 -12.89 2.43
N PRO A 52 -10.68 -14.03 2.77
CA PRO A 52 -10.92 -15.11 1.81
C PRO A 52 -11.73 -14.69 0.57
N MET A 53 -12.59 -13.68 0.68
CA MET A 53 -13.37 -13.19 -0.46
C MET A 53 -12.59 -12.12 -1.24
N THR A 54 -12.06 -11.12 -0.56
CA THR A 54 -11.38 -9.96 -1.17
C THR A 54 -9.99 -10.31 -1.70
N ASP A 55 -9.25 -11.18 -1.00
CA ASP A 55 -7.87 -11.55 -1.33
C ASP A 55 -7.64 -13.07 -1.22
N PRO A 56 -8.34 -13.90 -2.03
CA PRO A 56 -8.30 -15.36 -1.92
C PRO A 56 -6.90 -15.97 -2.14
N GLN A 57 -6.01 -15.26 -2.84
CA GLN A 57 -4.64 -15.69 -3.10
C GLN A 57 -3.61 -15.06 -2.15
N ALA A 58 -4.06 -14.26 -1.17
CA ALA A 58 -3.21 -13.48 -0.26
C ALA A 58 -2.25 -12.50 -0.97
N ARG A 59 -2.58 -12.05 -2.19
CA ARG A 59 -1.71 -11.14 -2.95
C ARG A 59 -1.64 -9.77 -2.29
N ALA A 60 -2.80 -9.21 -1.95
CA ALA A 60 -2.89 -7.91 -1.28
C ALA A 60 -2.24 -7.94 0.11
N GLN A 61 -2.32 -9.08 0.80
CA GLN A 61 -1.59 -9.32 2.04
C GLN A 61 -0.07 -9.24 1.82
N TYR A 62 0.48 -9.88 0.79
CA TYR A 62 1.91 -9.81 0.48
C TYR A 62 2.35 -8.40 0.07
N LEU A 63 1.54 -7.68 -0.72
CA LEU A 63 1.79 -6.26 -1.02
C LEU A 63 1.86 -5.42 0.27
N SER A 64 0.94 -5.68 1.20
CA SER A 64 0.91 -4.97 2.49
C SER A 64 2.17 -5.22 3.30
N VAL A 65 2.63 -6.48 3.38
CA VAL A 65 3.89 -6.82 4.07
C VAL A 65 5.10 -6.19 3.36
N GLY A 66 5.14 -6.20 2.03
CA GLY A 66 6.19 -5.52 1.27
C GLY A 66 6.26 -4.02 1.57
N ALA A 67 5.12 -3.35 1.73
CA ALA A 67 5.08 -1.94 2.13
C ALA A 67 5.69 -1.72 3.53
N ALA A 68 5.39 -2.60 4.50
CA ALA A 68 5.99 -2.55 5.83
C ALA A 68 7.52 -2.78 5.80
N VAL A 69 7.99 -3.72 4.97
CA VAL A 69 9.44 -3.95 4.74
C VAL A 69 10.11 -2.70 4.16
N PHE A 70 9.44 -1.98 3.26
CA PHE A 70 10.01 -0.74 2.73
C PHE A 70 10.15 0.34 3.79
N ASN A 71 9.15 0.51 4.66
CA ASN A 71 9.25 1.47 5.76
C ASN A 71 10.34 1.10 6.78
N LEU A 72 10.58 -0.20 7.02
CA LEU A 72 11.73 -0.65 7.81
C LEU A 72 13.06 -0.19 7.20
N ARG A 73 13.22 -0.32 5.87
CA ARG A 73 14.43 0.15 5.16
C ARG A 73 14.63 1.65 5.30
N VAL A 74 13.56 2.42 5.09
CA VAL A 74 13.58 3.89 5.23
C VAL A 74 13.97 4.31 6.65
N ALA A 75 13.39 3.66 7.67
CA ALA A 75 13.71 3.93 9.07
C ALA A 75 15.13 3.50 9.45
N ALA A 76 15.61 2.37 8.93
CA ALA A 76 16.99 1.91 9.13
C ALA A 76 18.00 2.94 8.60
N GLU A 77 17.83 3.40 7.35
CA GLU A 77 18.71 4.42 6.79
C GLU A 77 18.60 5.75 7.55
N HIS A 78 17.41 6.14 8.00
CA HIS A 78 17.22 7.33 8.85
C HIS A 78 18.01 7.25 10.16
N LEU A 79 18.09 6.07 10.77
CA LEU A 79 18.91 5.79 11.95
C LEU A 79 20.41 5.63 11.61
N GLY A 80 20.78 5.67 10.33
CA GLY A 80 22.16 5.56 9.85
C GLY A 80 22.65 4.14 9.62
N TRP A 81 21.73 3.18 9.47
CA TRP A 81 22.01 1.77 9.17
C TRP A 81 21.75 1.44 7.71
N GLU A 82 22.63 0.67 7.07
CA GLU A 82 22.36 0.10 5.75
C GLU A 82 21.51 -1.19 5.86
N PRO A 83 20.28 -1.22 5.32
CA PRO A 83 19.41 -2.38 5.44
C PRO A 83 19.68 -3.41 4.33
N LEU A 84 20.10 -4.62 4.70
CA LEU A 84 20.15 -5.76 3.79
C LEU A 84 18.84 -6.54 3.88
N VAL A 85 18.05 -6.54 2.80
CA VAL A 85 16.76 -7.24 2.76
C VAL A 85 16.86 -8.55 2.00
N ARG A 86 16.37 -9.62 2.61
CA ARG A 86 16.13 -10.92 1.94
C ARG A 86 14.64 -11.22 1.97
N LEU A 87 14.04 -11.41 0.80
CA LEU A 87 12.64 -11.80 0.68
C LEU A 87 12.54 -13.31 0.66
N ARG A 88 11.58 -13.88 1.40
CA ARG A 88 11.35 -15.33 1.50
C ARG A 88 12.66 -16.10 1.79
N PRO A 89 13.40 -15.75 2.87
CA PRO A 89 14.75 -16.25 3.07
C PRO A 89 14.85 -17.73 3.45
N ALA A 90 13.74 -18.33 3.89
CA ALA A 90 13.65 -19.72 4.33
C ALA A 90 12.53 -20.42 3.54
N GLU A 91 12.85 -21.54 2.87
CA GLU A 91 11.87 -22.30 2.09
C GLU A 91 10.97 -23.17 2.99
N ASP A 92 11.53 -23.64 4.10
CA ASP A 92 10.88 -24.45 5.14
C ASP A 92 9.97 -23.63 6.07
N ASP A 93 10.14 -22.30 6.08
CA ASP A 93 9.30 -21.38 6.82
C ASP A 93 8.51 -20.43 5.90
N PRO A 94 7.33 -20.86 5.41
CA PRO A 94 6.53 -20.08 4.47
C PRO A 94 5.92 -18.81 5.08
N ASP A 95 5.96 -18.65 6.41
CA ASP A 95 5.43 -17.48 7.09
C ASP A 95 6.48 -16.38 7.27
N LEU A 96 7.77 -16.69 7.17
CA LEU A 96 8.86 -15.71 7.13
C LEU A 96 8.93 -15.07 5.75
N LEU A 97 8.34 -13.89 5.60
CA LEU A 97 8.25 -13.22 4.30
C LEU A 97 9.45 -12.36 3.98
N ALA A 98 10.12 -11.80 4.99
CA ALA A 98 11.37 -11.08 4.79
C ALA A 98 12.24 -11.05 6.05
N THR A 99 13.53 -10.82 5.87
CA THR A 99 14.44 -10.34 6.91
C THR A 99 15.02 -9.00 6.49
N VAL A 100 15.14 -8.08 7.45
CA VAL A 100 15.82 -6.79 7.28
C VAL A 100 16.98 -6.74 8.25
N GLN A 101 18.17 -7.05 7.76
CA GLN A 101 19.39 -7.02 8.55
C GLN A 101 19.97 -5.61 8.60
N LEU A 102 20.26 -5.12 9.80
CA LEU A 102 20.91 -3.82 10.01
C LEU A 102 22.43 -4.02 9.90
N THR A 103 23.01 -3.63 8.76
CA THR A 103 24.43 -3.84 8.47
C THR A 103 25.29 -2.64 8.91
N GLY A 104 26.37 -2.30 8.22
CA GLY A 104 27.24 -1.19 8.62
C GLY A 104 26.57 0.20 8.53
N PRO A 105 27.32 1.27 8.84
CA PRO A 105 26.86 2.62 8.54
C PRO A 105 26.59 2.76 7.04
N VAL A 106 25.53 3.48 6.68
CA VAL A 106 25.16 3.72 5.27
C VAL A 106 26.37 4.20 4.47
N ALA A 107 26.81 3.41 3.48
CA ALA A 107 27.81 3.85 2.52
C ALA A 107 27.31 5.15 1.85
N GLY A 108 28.20 6.11 1.57
CA GLY A 108 27.85 7.43 1.02
C GLY A 108 26.84 7.39 -0.15
N PRO A 109 26.23 8.53 -0.52
CA PRO A 109 25.02 8.59 -1.34
C PRO A 109 25.15 7.76 -2.63
N SER A 110 24.54 6.57 -2.64
CA SER A 110 24.73 5.57 -3.69
C SER A 110 23.45 5.27 -4.48
N ALA A 111 22.36 6.02 -4.26
CA ALA A 111 21.11 5.88 -5.00
C ALA A 111 20.50 7.23 -5.42
N PRO A 112 19.66 7.29 -6.48
CA PRO A 112 19.09 8.54 -7.03
C PRO A 112 18.14 9.30 -6.08
N ARG A 113 17.90 8.77 -4.88
CA ARG A 113 17.45 9.53 -3.70
C ARG A 113 17.74 8.72 -2.47
N ASP A 114 18.28 9.38 -1.47
CA ASP A 114 18.55 8.83 -0.15
C ASP A 114 17.23 8.42 0.51
N LEU A 115 17.07 7.16 0.95
CA LEU A 115 15.81 6.74 1.58
C LEU A 115 15.54 7.55 2.85
N ARG A 116 16.58 8.11 3.47
CA ARG A 116 16.51 9.04 4.61
C ARG A 116 15.54 10.20 4.37
N GLU A 117 15.47 10.73 3.15
CA GLU A 117 14.59 11.85 2.81
C GLU A 117 13.10 11.45 2.85
N LEU A 118 12.79 10.16 2.70
CA LEU A 118 11.42 9.65 2.71
C LEU A 118 10.89 9.40 4.13
N TYR A 119 11.73 9.41 5.16
CA TYR A 119 11.33 9.08 6.53
C TYR A 119 10.19 9.97 7.03
N GLY A 120 10.31 11.29 6.85
CA GLY A 120 9.26 12.24 7.23
C GLY A 120 7.97 12.12 6.40
N ALA A 121 7.97 11.37 5.29
CA ALA A 121 6.77 11.10 4.52
C ALA A 121 5.93 9.96 5.11
N ILE A 122 6.52 9.04 5.89
CA ILE A 122 5.82 7.89 6.49
C ILE A 122 4.64 8.35 7.36
N GLU A 123 4.86 9.31 8.25
CA GLU A 123 3.82 9.82 9.16
C GLU A 123 2.74 10.64 8.42
N ARG A 124 3.15 11.34 7.36
CA ARG A 124 2.27 12.23 6.57
C ARG A 124 1.41 11.47 5.57
N ARG A 125 1.87 10.31 5.08
CA ARG A 125 1.19 9.54 4.02
C ARG A 125 -0.19 9.09 4.52
N ARG A 126 -1.22 9.43 3.75
CA ARG A 126 -2.61 8.98 3.97
C ARG A 126 -3.27 8.58 2.66
N THR A 127 -4.17 7.62 2.74
CA THR A 127 -5.05 7.28 1.61
C THR A 127 -6.17 8.32 1.54
N SER A 128 -6.20 9.14 0.49
CA SER A 128 -7.25 10.15 0.31
C SER A 128 -8.33 9.67 -0.66
N ARG A 129 -9.55 9.48 -0.15
CA ARG A 129 -10.75 9.16 -0.95
C ARG A 129 -11.56 10.40 -1.32
N MET A 130 -10.98 11.59 -1.13
CA MET A 130 -11.60 12.88 -1.43
C MET A 130 -11.51 13.22 -2.93
N PRO A 131 -12.35 14.15 -3.42
CA PRO A 131 -12.15 14.79 -4.72
C PRO A 131 -10.77 15.42 -4.82
N PHE A 132 -10.12 15.26 -5.96
CA PHE A 132 -8.89 16.00 -6.26
C PHE A 132 -9.24 17.21 -7.13
N THR A 133 -8.31 18.17 -7.18
CA THR A 133 -8.47 19.45 -7.89
C THR A 133 -8.50 19.29 -9.41
N GLY A 134 -8.05 18.15 -9.96
CA GLY A 134 -7.88 17.93 -11.39
C GLY A 134 -6.66 18.63 -12.00
N ARG A 135 -5.85 19.33 -11.19
CA ARG A 135 -4.56 19.87 -11.61
C ARG A 135 -3.60 18.73 -11.97
N THR A 136 -3.01 18.80 -13.17
CA THR A 136 -1.97 17.86 -13.62
C THR A 136 -0.79 17.87 -12.65
N VAL A 137 -0.33 16.68 -12.28
CA VAL A 137 0.90 16.55 -11.48
C VAL A 137 2.08 16.77 -12.42
N PRO A 138 3.08 17.60 -12.05
CA PRO A 138 4.21 17.88 -12.94
C PRO A 138 4.91 16.61 -13.41
N ASP A 139 5.34 16.58 -14.67
CA ASP A 139 5.98 15.41 -15.29
C ASP A 139 7.21 14.95 -14.51
N GLN A 140 7.96 15.88 -13.92
CA GLN A 140 9.10 15.55 -13.06
C GLN A 140 8.68 14.67 -11.87
N VAL A 141 7.58 15.00 -11.19
CA VAL A 141 7.07 14.21 -10.06
C VAL A 141 6.59 12.83 -10.54
N VAL A 142 5.95 12.76 -11.71
CA VAL A 142 5.53 11.49 -12.32
C VAL A 142 6.73 10.62 -12.71
N MET A 143 7.79 11.20 -13.28
CA MET A 143 9.04 10.50 -13.60
C MET A 143 9.71 9.98 -12.33
N GLU A 144 9.72 10.76 -11.26
CA GLU A 144 10.26 10.37 -9.98
C GLU A 144 9.47 9.22 -9.33
N MET A 145 8.13 9.27 -9.36
CA MET A 145 7.28 8.15 -8.93
C MET A 145 7.56 6.89 -9.78
N THR A 146 7.72 7.05 -11.09
CA THR A 146 8.02 5.94 -12.01
C THR A 146 9.40 5.34 -11.72
N GLY A 147 10.40 6.18 -11.46
CA GLY A 147 11.73 5.77 -11.02
C GLY A 147 11.70 5.03 -9.69
N SER A 148 10.88 5.49 -8.74
CA SER A 148 10.67 4.82 -7.45
C SER A 148 10.14 3.39 -7.59
N ALA A 149 9.17 3.13 -8.47
CA ALA A 149 8.73 1.76 -8.72
C ALA A 149 9.82 0.89 -9.35
N ARG A 150 10.56 1.44 -10.32
CA ARG A 150 11.65 0.74 -11.03
C ARG A 150 12.80 0.36 -10.11
N ALA A 151 13.15 1.23 -9.17
CA ALA A 151 14.20 0.98 -8.18
C ALA A 151 13.90 -0.22 -7.29
N GLU A 152 12.62 -0.58 -7.15
CA GLU A 152 12.16 -1.74 -6.36
C GLU A 152 11.78 -2.95 -7.24
N GLY A 153 12.14 -2.93 -8.54
CA GLY A 153 11.90 -4.04 -9.46
C GLY A 153 10.45 -4.15 -9.95
N ALA A 154 9.66 -3.09 -9.85
CA ALA A 154 8.30 -3.01 -10.40
C ALA A 154 8.19 -1.92 -11.47
N HIS A 155 7.04 -1.85 -12.13
CA HIS A 155 6.75 -0.83 -13.13
C HIS A 155 5.53 -0.01 -12.71
N LEU A 156 5.63 1.30 -12.90
CA LEU A 156 4.52 2.24 -12.76
C LEU A 156 4.21 2.82 -14.14
N ASP A 157 2.99 2.59 -14.63
CA ASP A 157 2.52 3.07 -15.93
C ASP A 157 1.42 4.11 -15.72
N VAL A 158 1.65 5.35 -16.16
CA VAL A 158 0.65 6.42 -16.17
C VAL A 158 -0.01 6.42 -17.56
N PRO A 159 -1.27 5.96 -17.68
CA PRO A 159 -1.90 5.80 -18.97
C PRO A 159 -2.45 7.12 -19.52
N ASP A 160 -2.72 7.14 -20.83
CA ASP A 160 -3.48 8.20 -21.47
C ASP A 160 -4.94 8.25 -21.00
N ILE A 161 -5.71 9.24 -21.47
CA ILE A 161 -7.10 9.44 -21.06
C ILE A 161 -8.02 8.28 -21.46
N VAL A 162 -7.77 7.63 -22.61
CA VAL A 162 -8.61 6.53 -23.11
C VAL A 162 -8.41 5.29 -22.25
N THR A 163 -7.15 4.95 -21.99
CA THR A 163 -6.75 3.83 -21.15
C THR A 163 -7.14 4.08 -19.70
N THR A 164 -6.98 5.30 -19.18
CA THR A 164 -7.47 5.67 -17.84
C THR A 164 -8.96 5.40 -17.68
N ARG A 165 -9.80 5.83 -18.64
CA ARG A 165 -11.24 5.54 -18.61
C ARG A 165 -11.55 4.05 -18.66
N ARG A 166 -10.80 3.28 -19.45
CA ARG A 166 -10.94 1.82 -19.52
C ARG A 166 -10.63 1.16 -18.17
N LEU A 167 -9.52 1.54 -17.53
CA LEU A 167 -9.12 0.99 -16.23
C LEU A 167 -10.15 1.34 -15.15
N LEU A 168 -10.65 2.58 -15.11
CA LEU A 168 -11.73 2.96 -14.18
C LEU A 168 -13.02 2.17 -14.42
N ARG A 169 -13.40 1.88 -15.68
CA ARG A 169 -14.56 1.02 -15.99
C ARG A 169 -14.38 -0.41 -15.48
N LEU A 170 -13.19 -1.00 -15.61
CA LEU A 170 -12.90 -2.32 -15.07
C LEU A 170 -13.01 -2.34 -13.54
N THR A 171 -12.51 -1.29 -12.87
CA THR A 171 -12.67 -1.13 -11.42
C THR A 171 -14.15 -0.95 -11.02
N ALA A 172 -14.93 -0.16 -11.79
CA ALA A 172 -16.36 0.00 -11.55
C ALA A 172 -17.12 -1.33 -11.74
N ALA A 173 -16.78 -2.12 -12.75
CA ALA A 173 -17.36 -3.45 -12.96
C ALA A 173 -17.06 -4.39 -11.78
N ALA A 174 -15.85 -4.34 -11.22
CA ALA A 174 -15.51 -5.08 -10.01
C ALA A 174 -16.33 -4.65 -8.80
N GLU A 175 -16.52 -3.33 -8.63
CA GLU A 175 -17.37 -2.78 -7.57
C GLU A 175 -18.83 -3.26 -7.71
N SER A 176 -19.40 -3.23 -8.92
CA SER A 176 -20.74 -3.75 -9.17
C SER A 176 -20.85 -5.25 -8.85
N ARG A 177 -19.84 -6.06 -9.22
CA ARG A 177 -19.80 -7.49 -8.85
C ARG A 177 -19.71 -7.71 -7.35
N ASN A 178 -18.90 -6.91 -6.66
CA ASN A 178 -18.75 -6.97 -5.21
C ASN A 178 -20.05 -6.60 -4.48
N ALA A 179 -20.79 -5.60 -4.98
CA ALA A 179 -22.04 -5.12 -4.38
C ALA A 179 -23.19 -6.14 -4.45
N VAL A 180 -23.21 -7.01 -5.47
CA VAL A 180 -24.24 -8.05 -5.63
C VAL A 180 -23.84 -9.40 -5.02
N HIS A 181 -22.66 -9.51 -4.41
CA HIS A 181 -22.16 -10.75 -3.82
C HIS A 181 -22.21 -10.70 -2.29
N PRO A 182 -23.22 -11.32 -1.62
CA PRO A 182 -23.47 -11.11 -0.20
C PRO A 182 -22.27 -11.41 0.70
N ALA A 183 -21.52 -12.49 0.45
CA ALA A 183 -20.34 -12.84 1.24
C ALA A 183 -19.21 -11.80 1.16
N ARG A 184 -19.01 -11.18 -0.01
CA ARG A 184 -18.02 -10.09 -0.19
C ARG A 184 -18.45 -8.84 0.54
N THR A 185 -19.72 -8.47 0.41
CA THR A 185 -20.29 -7.34 1.14
C THR A 185 -20.18 -7.54 2.65
N ALA A 186 -20.48 -8.75 3.15
CA ALA A 186 -20.34 -9.09 4.56
C ALA A 186 -18.89 -8.98 5.03
N GLU A 187 -17.93 -9.56 4.31
CA GLU A 187 -16.50 -9.46 4.66
C GLU A 187 -16.02 -8.01 4.70
N VAL A 188 -16.35 -7.18 3.72
CA VAL A 188 -15.92 -5.77 3.72
C VAL A 188 -16.49 -5.01 4.92
N ARG A 189 -17.74 -5.29 5.29
CA ARG A 189 -18.40 -4.64 6.44
C ARG A 189 -17.75 -5.00 7.77
N THR A 190 -17.18 -6.20 7.94
CA THR A 190 -16.47 -6.55 9.19
C THR A 190 -15.20 -5.73 9.39
N TRP A 191 -14.68 -5.12 8.32
CA TRP A 191 -13.50 -4.24 8.37
C TRP A 191 -13.85 -2.75 8.55
N LEU A 192 -15.12 -2.42 8.72
CA LEU A 192 -15.52 -1.07 9.12
C LEU A 192 -15.47 -0.90 10.62
N THR A 193 -14.88 0.22 11.07
CA THR A 193 -14.88 0.60 12.47
C THR A 193 -15.76 1.82 12.70
N ALA A 194 -16.51 1.78 13.81
CA ALA A 194 -17.36 2.89 14.22
C ALA A 194 -16.52 4.12 14.58
N PRO A 195 -17.01 5.36 14.33
CA PRO A 195 -16.33 6.57 14.76
C PRO A 195 -16.03 6.53 16.26
N GLY A 196 -14.79 6.80 16.65
CA GLY A 196 -14.36 6.82 18.05
C GLY A 196 -14.10 5.44 18.67
N ALA A 197 -14.33 4.34 17.96
CA ALA A 197 -13.96 3.01 18.45
C ALA A 197 -12.43 2.87 18.55
N ALA A 198 -11.95 2.38 19.70
CA ALA A 198 -10.54 2.06 19.93
C ALA A 198 -10.15 0.72 19.27
N ALA A 199 -10.40 0.59 17.96
CA ALA A 199 -10.04 -0.60 17.19
C ALA A 199 -8.71 -0.34 16.46
N PRO A 200 -7.65 -1.15 16.70
CA PRO A 200 -6.34 -0.94 16.07
C PRO A 200 -6.32 -1.27 14.57
N TYR A 201 -7.29 -2.06 14.10
CA TYR A 201 -7.41 -2.54 12.73
C TYR A 201 -8.66 -2.00 12.03
N GLY A 202 -8.73 -2.15 10.71
CA GLY A 202 -9.91 -1.77 9.93
C GLY A 202 -9.95 -0.31 9.51
N VAL A 203 -10.98 0.02 8.72
CA VAL A 203 -11.18 1.32 8.11
C VAL A 203 -12.29 2.06 8.89
N PRO A 204 -11.97 3.18 9.56
CA PRO A 204 -12.99 3.97 10.24
C PRO A 204 -13.94 4.61 9.22
N LEU A 205 -15.21 4.75 9.60
CA LEU A 205 -16.22 5.42 8.76
C LEU A 205 -15.77 6.83 8.32
N THR A 206 -15.00 7.53 9.15
CA THR A 206 -14.42 8.85 8.86
C THR A 206 -13.38 8.84 7.74
N ALA A 207 -12.83 7.69 7.36
CA ALA A 207 -11.84 7.54 6.29
C ALA A 207 -12.43 7.08 4.94
N LEU A 208 -13.75 6.82 4.84
CA LEU A 208 -14.38 6.35 3.61
C LEU A 208 -14.45 7.41 2.50
N GLY A 209 -14.59 8.68 2.88
CA GLY A 209 -14.78 9.77 1.92
C GLY A 209 -16.15 9.75 1.23
N PRO A 210 -16.44 10.77 0.40
CA PRO A 210 -17.69 10.88 -0.35
C PRO A 210 -17.74 9.94 -1.56
N ARG A 211 -18.94 9.74 -2.10
CA ARG A 211 -19.17 9.13 -3.43
C ARG A 211 -19.02 10.19 -4.53
N ASP A 212 -18.59 9.75 -5.72
CA ASP A 212 -18.52 10.61 -6.91
C ASP A 212 -19.92 10.77 -7.55
N ALA A 213 -20.44 11.99 -7.54
CA ALA A 213 -21.71 12.37 -8.14
C ALA A 213 -21.79 12.05 -9.65
N SER A 214 -20.63 12.02 -10.33
CA SER A 214 -20.57 11.73 -11.76
C SER A 214 -20.40 10.24 -12.09
N GLY A 215 -20.21 9.38 -11.08
CA GLY A 215 -20.01 7.94 -11.24
C GLY A 215 -18.74 7.56 -12.02
N ARG A 216 -17.76 8.45 -12.14
CA ARG A 216 -16.53 8.23 -12.93
C ARG A 216 -15.41 7.60 -12.10
N VAL A 217 -15.30 7.97 -10.83
CA VAL A 217 -14.30 7.44 -9.91
C VAL A 217 -14.95 6.37 -9.03
N PRO A 218 -14.67 5.07 -9.25
CA PRO A 218 -15.22 3.97 -8.47
C PRO A 218 -14.47 3.83 -7.14
N VAL A 219 -14.78 4.74 -6.20
CA VAL A 219 -14.33 4.61 -4.80
C VAL A 219 -14.98 3.37 -4.20
N ARG A 220 -14.20 2.54 -3.50
CA ARG A 220 -14.69 1.31 -2.86
C ARG A 220 -15.87 1.62 -1.94
N ASP A 221 -16.96 0.90 -2.13
CA ASP A 221 -18.09 0.96 -1.21
C ASP A 221 -17.86 -0.03 -0.07
N PHE A 222 -17.66 0.51 1.13
CA PHE A 222 -17.53 -0.31 2.33
C PHE A 222 -18.86 -0.53 3.04
N THR A 223 -19.88 0.28 2.76
CA THR A 223 -21.11 0.31 3.56
C THR A 223 -22.09 -0.79 3.13
N GLY A 224 -22.03 -1.22 1.86
CA GLY A 224 -22.83 -2.33 1.35
C GLY A 224 -24.33 -2.02 1.26
N ALA A 225 -25.17 -3.05 1.37
CA ALA A 225 -26.62 -2.90 1.26
C ALA A 225 -27.26 -2.21 2.48
N PRO A 226 -28.35 -1.45 2.31
CA PRO A 226 -29.07 -0.79 3.40
C PRO A 226 -29.58 -1.77 4.49
N PRO A 227 -29.74 -1.32 5.75
CA PRO A 227 -29.43 0.03 6.25
C PRO A 227 -27.91 0.22 6.39
N ALA A 228 -27.41 1.26 5.75
CA ALA A 228 -25.99 1.58 5.63
C ALA A 228 -25.83 3.11 5.76
N PRO A 229 -24.76 3.61 6.40
CA PRO A 229 -24.54 5.04 6.51
C PRO A 229 -24.46 5.66 5.10
N GLN A 230 -25.28 6.69 4.87
CA GLN A 230 -25.31 7.39 3.59
C GLN A 230 -24.12 8.34 3.52
N LEU A 231 -23.15 7.99 2.68
CA LEU A 231 -21.98 8.85 2.46
C LEU A 231 -22.38 10.08 1.64
N PRO A 232 -21.77 11.25 1.90
CA PRO A 232 -22.00 12.44 1.10
C PRO A 232 -21.61 12.18 -0.35
N THR A 233 -22.26 12.88 -1.27
CA THR A 233 -21.96 12.80 -2.71
C THR A 233 -21.37 14.12 -3.17
N LEU A 234 -20.15 14.09 -3.71
CA LEU A 234 -19.44 15.27 -4.21
C LEU A 234 -19.03 15.07 -5.67
N ARG A 235 -18.78 16.16 -6.40
CA ARG A 235 -18.21 16.07 -7.75
C ARG A 235 -16.70 15.85 -7.67
N PHE A 236 -16.21 14.80 -8.31
CA PHE A 236 -14.79 14.50 -8.41
C PHE A 236 -14.17 15.18 -9.65
N GLU A 237 -12.85 15.11 -9.77
CA GLU A 237 -12.12 15.67 -10.90
C GLU A 237 -12.58 15.07 -12.24
N ARG A 238 -12.63 15.93 -13.26
CA ARG A 238 -12.96 15.50 -14.63
C ARG A 238 -11.83 14.68 -15.27
N HIS A 239 -10.59 15.04 -14.98
CA HIS A 239 -9.38 14.38 -15.49
C HIS A 239 -8.69 13.67 -14.33
N VAL A 240 -9.02 12.40 -14.15
CA VAL A 240 -8.42 11.53 -13.13
C VAL A 240 -7.01 11.17 -13.59
N GLN A 241 -6.01 11.39 -12.73
CA GLN A 241 -4.67 10.85 -12.94
C GLN A 241 -4.56 9.52 -12.20
N LEU A 242 -4.12 8.50 -12.95
CA LEU A 242 -4.09 7.11 -12.52
C LEU A 242 -2.75 6.51 -12.89
N ALA A 243 -2.25 5.60 -12.07
CA ALA A 243 -1.08 4.80 -12.38
C ALA A 243 -1.38 3.33 -12.13
N LEU A 244 -0.92 2.46 -13.03
CA LEU A 244 -0.93 1.02 -12.86
C LEU A 244 0.43 0.56 -12.36
N LEU A 245 0.46 -0.01 -11.16
CA LEU A 245 1.61 -0.73 -10.63
C LEU A 245 1.52 -2.20 -11.07
N TRP A 246 2.59 -2.71 -11.67
CA TRP A 246 2.66 -4.09 -12.16
C TRP A 246 4.07 -4.67 -12.08
N THR A 247 4.17 -6.00 -12.16
CA THR A 247 5.43 -6.76 -12.12
C THR A 247 5.56 -7.70 -13.32
N HIS A 248 6.80 -8.05 -13.68
CA HIS A 248 7.09 -8.94 -14.82
C HIS A 248 6.76 -10.41 -14.56
N HIS A 249 6.79 -10.80 -13.29
CA HIS A 249 6.41 -12.11 -12.79
C HIS A 249 5.33 -11.95 -11.71
N ASP A 250 4.66 -13.05 -11.36
CA ASP A 250 3.54 -13.05 -10.41
C ASP A 250 3.74 -14.05 -9.27
N ARG A 251 5.01 -14.27 -8.88
CA ARG A 251 5.35 -15.12 -7.75
C ARG A 251 5.13 -14.33 -6.46
N ARG A 252 5.02 -15.05 -5.34
CA ARG A 252 4.91 -14.45 -3.99
C ARG A 252 5.99 -13.40 -3.70
N GLU A 253 7.21 -13.62 -4.19
CA GLU A 253 8.31 -12.66 -4.04
C GLU A 253 8.10 -11.37 -4.86
N ASP A 254 7.48 -11.48 -6.04
CA ASP A 254 7.12 -10.32 -6.86
C ASP A 254 6.01 -9.50 -6.21
N TRP A 255 5.12 -10.13 -5.44
CA TRP A 255 4.10 -9.43 -4.64
C TRP A 255 4.74 -8.62 -3.50
N LEU A 256 5.77 -9.15 -2.84
CA LEU A 256 6.55 -8.41 -1.84
C LEU A 256 7.32 -7.25 -2.48
N ARG A 257 7.94 -7.47 -3.64
CA ARG A 257 8.59 -6.40 -4.43
C ARG A 257 7.58 -5.32 -4.83
N ALA A 258 6.40 -5.71 -5.30
CA ALA A 258 5.32 -4.78 -5.62
C ALA A 258 4.87 -3.99 -4.40
N GLY A 259 4.82 -4.60 -3.22
CA GLY A 259 4.55 -3.91 -1.96
C GLY A 259 5.60 -2.85 -1.61
N GLN A 260 6.89 -3.19 -1.78
CA GLN A 260 7.97 -2.23 -1.57
C GLN A 260 7.94 -1.08 -2.58
N ALA A 261 7.73 -1.40 -3.85
CA ALA A 261 7.58 -0.43 -4.93
C ALA A 261 6.38 0.51 -4.69
N LEU A 262 5.24 -0.06 -4.27
CA LEU A 262 4.05 0.69 -3.90
C LEU A 262 4.39 1.72 -2.84
N GLU A 263 4.96 1.31 -1.70
CA GLU A 263 5.23 2.25 -0.62
C GLU A 263 6.23 3.33 -1.03
N ARG A 264 7.30 2.99 -1.76
CA ARG A 264 8.23 3.99 -2.28
C ARG A 264 7.53 5.03 -3.17
N VAL A 265 6.62 4.60 -4.04
CA VAL A 265 5.80 5.50 -4.88
C VAL A 265 4.92 6.39 -4.02
N LEU A 266 4.25 5.84 -3.00
CA LEU A 266 3.35 6.59 -2.12
C LEU A 266 4.11 7.63 -1.27
N LEU A 267 5.27 7.27 -0.73
CA LEU A 267 6.13 8.20 0.01
C LEU A 267 6.71 9.29 -0.89
N THR A 268 7.12 8.93 -2.11
CA THR A 268 7.60 9.89 -3.12
C THR A 268 6.50 10.91 -3.47
N ALA A 269 5.29 10.43 -3.75
CA ALA A 269 4.13 11.29 -4.00
C ALA A 269 3.85 12.23 -2.80
N THR A 270 3.88 11.68 -1.58
CA THR A 270 3.65 12.43 -0.34
C THR A 270 4.72 13.51 -0.10
N ALA A 271 5.98 13.24 -0.43
CA ALA A 271 7.07 14.21 -0.36
C ALA A 271 6.80 15.43 -1.26
N HIS A 272 6.18 15.22 -2.41
CA HIS A 272 5.78 16.28 -3.37
C HIS A 272 4.38 16.86 -3.11
N GLY A 273 3.75 16.53 -1.98
CA GLY A 273 2.41 16.99 -1.65
C GLY A 273 1.30 16.40 -2.53
N VAL A 274 1.59 15.35 -3.30
CA VAL A 274 0.61 14.60 -4.09
C VAL A 274 -0.11 13.61 -3.17
N ARG A 275 -1.45 13.61 -3.21
CA ARG A 275 -2.30 12.67 -2.50
C ARG A 275 -2.58 11.45 -3.35
N THR A 276 -2.72 10.30 -2.70
CA THR A 276 -2.88 9.01 -3.36
C THR A 276 -4.08 8.24 -2.81
N SER A 277 -4.75 7.50 -3.68
CA SER A 277 -5.82 6.55 -3.36
C SER A 277 -5.56 5.23 -4.07
N MET A 278 -5.78 4.12 -3.36
CA MET A 278 -5.56 2.78 -3.90
C MET A 278 -6.88 2.17 -4.36
N LEU A 279 -6.90 1.67 -5.60
CA LEU A 279 -8.04 1.01 -6.23
C LEU A 279 -7.67 -0.46 -6.48
N HIS A 280 -8.09 -1.34 -5.57
CA HIS A 280 -7.75 -2.76 -5.60
C HIS A 280 -8.84 -3.62 -6.27
N GLN A 281 -10.06 -3.12 -6.43
CA GLN A 281 -11.26 -3.95 -6.66
C GLN A 281 -11.14 -4.89 -7.85
N ALA A 282 -10.59 -4.43 -8.96
CA ALA A 282 -10.40 -5.27 -10.14
C ALA A 282 -9.37 -6.39 -9.96
N MET A 283 -8.41 -6.24 -9.04
CA MET A 283 -7.38 -7.24 -8.75
C MET A 283 -7.94 -8.46 -8.02
N GLU A 284 -9.15 -8.34 -7.46
CA GLU A 284 -9.89 -9.38 -6.72
C GLU A 284 -10.55 -10.40 -7.66
N TRP A 285 -10.71 -10.05 -8.94
CA TRP A 285 -11.36 -10.86 -9.96
C TRP A 285 -10.34 -11.25 -11.04
N PRO A 286 -10.07 -12.55 -11.27
CA PRO A 286 -9.03 -12.99 -12.20
C PRO A 286 -9.19 -12.44 -13.62
N ASP A 287 -10.41 -12.41 -14.15
CA ASP A 287 -10.73 -11.91 -15.49
C ASP A 287 -10.53 -10.40 -15.62
N LEU A 288 -10.97 -9.63 -14.60
CA LEU A 288 -10.80 -8.18 -14.60
C LEU A 288 -9.33 -7.79 -14.39
N ARG A 289 -8.61 -8.49 -13.52
CA ARG A 289 -7.16 -8.32 -13.34
C ARG A 289 -6.41 -8.60 -14.64
N GLN A 290 -6.74 -9.68 -15.34
CA GLN A 290 -6.15 -9.98 -16.64
C GLN A 290 -6.46 -8.87 -17.65
N ALA A 291 -7.70 -8.37 -17.68
CA ALA A 291 -8.10 -7.27 -18.55
C ALA A 291 -7.31 -5.97 -18.26
N MET A 292 -6.89 -5.70 -17.02
CA MET A 292 -6.06 -4.54 -16.69
C MET A 292 -4.73 -4.52 -17.44
N ALA A 293 -4.14 -5.68 -17.75
CA ALA A 293 -2.89 -5.77 -18.51
C ALA A 293 -3.05 -5.31 -19.97
N GLY A 294 -4.26 -5.37 -20.52
CA GLY A 294 -4.53 -5.07 -21.92
C GLY A 294 -3.79 -6.05 -22.85
N SER A 295 -3.11 -5.52 -23.86
CA SER A 295 -2.31 -6.30 -24.82
C SER A 295 -0.88 -6.60 -24.35
N ARG A 296 -0.48 -6.13 -23.16
CA ARG A 296 0.91 -6.23 -22.68
C ARG A 296 1.23 -7.66 -22.28
N ARG A 297 2.29 -8.23 -22.87
CA ARG A 297 2.83 -9.53 -22.46
C ARG A 297 3.62 -9.38 -21.16
N ARG A 298 3.57 -10.39 -20.28
CA ARG A 298 4.30 -10.43 -19.00
C ARG A 298 4.02 -9.22 -18.10
N CYS A 299 2.82 -8.65 -18.22
CA CYS A 299 2.34 -7.62 -17.32
C CYS A 299 1.42 -8.30 -16.31
N HIS A 300 1.81 -8.30 -15.04
CA HIS A 300 0.99 -8.77 -13.93
C HIS A 300 0.53 -7.57 -13.08
N PRO A 301 -0.68 -7.04 -13.33
CA PRO A 301 -1.26 -5.94 -12.56
C PRO A 301 -1.29 -6.25 -11.06
N GLN A 302 -0.78 -5.32 -10.25
CA GLN A 302 -0.75 -5.46 -8.80
C GLN A 302 -1.71 -4.48 -8.12
N LEU A 303 -1.75 -3.22 -8.57
CA LEU A 303 -2.62 -2.20 -7.99
C LEU A 303 -2.83 -1.01 -8.94
N LEU A 304 -3.99 -0.36 -8.86
CA LEU A 304 -4.20 0.96 -9.43
C LEU A 304 -4.07 2.04 -8.36
N ILE A 305 -3.35 3.12 -8.67
CA ILE A 305 -3.11 4.26 -7.79
C ILE A 305 -3.70 5.50 -8.45
N ARG A 306 -4.77 6.05 -7.89
CA ARG A 306 -5.26 7.39 -8.25
C ARG A 306 -4.42 8.41 -7.51
N PHE A 307 -3.92 9.44 -8.19
CA PHE A 307 -3.06 10.45 -7.58
C PHE A 307 -3.41 11.87 -8.04
N GLY A 308 -3.12 12.87 -7.23
CA GLY A 308 -3.39 14.28 -7.55
C GLY A 308 -3.31 15.20 -6.34
N TYR A 309 -3.66 16.47 -6.53
CA TYR A 309 -3.70 17.44 -5.43
C TYR A 309 -5.11 17.57 -4.88
N GLY A 310 -5.26 17.58 -3.57
CA GLY A 310 -6.55 17.69 -2.89
C GLY A 310 -6.39 17.52 -1.37
N PRO A 311 -7.51 17.40 -0.64
CA PRO A 311 -7.48 17.23 0.80
C PRO A 311 -6.78 15.94 1.22
N ASP A 312 -6.21 15.96 2.43
CA ASP A 312 -5.76 14.75 3.11
C ASP A 312 -6.93 13.81 3.38
N GLY A 313 -6.65 12.51 3.33
CA GLY A 313 -7.58 11.50 3.83
C GLY A 313 -7.61 11.46 5.35
N GLY A 314 -8.69 10.92 5.91
CA GLY A 314 -8.79 10.66 7.35
C GLY A 314 -7.65 9.79 7.87
N ARG A 315 -7.22 10.01 9.11
CA ARG A 315 -6.27 9.12 9.80
C ARG A 315 -6.92 7.75 9.99
N THR A 316 -6.11 6.70 9.92
CA THR A 316 -6.53 5.32 10.21
C THR A 316 -5.73 4.81 11.40
N PRO A 317 -6.33 4.01 12.29
CA PRO A 317 -5.64 3.50 13.47
C PRO A 317 -4.53 2.53 13.06
N ARG A 318 -3.61 2.32 13.99
CA ARG A 318 -2.52 1.34 13.89
C ARG A 318 -2.42 0.56 15.19
N ALA A 319 -2.11 -0.72 15.10
CA ALA A 319 -1.76 -1.54 16.25
C ALA A 319 -0.47 -1.01 16.88
N THR A 320 -0.31 -1.18 18.18
CA THR A 320 0.97 -0.90 18.84
C THR A 320 1.99 -1.95 18.42
N ALA A 321 3.28 -1.57 18.40
CA ALA A 321 4.35 -2.50 18.07
C ALA A 321 4.49 -3.64 19.10
N ASP A 322 4.03 -3.42 20.34
CA ASP A 322 4.15 -4.36 21.47
C ASP A 322 3.10 -5.49 21.46
N GLU A 323 2.04 -5.39 20.65
CA GLU A 323 0.96 -6.40 20.56
C GLU A 323 1.23 -7.52 19.53
N ALA A 324 2.48 -7.70 19.12
CA ALA A 324 2.89 -8.86 18.31
C ALA A 324 3.49 -9.94 19.24
N PRO A 325 2.69 -10.92 19.70
CA PRO A 325 3.23 -12.11 20.35
C PRO A 325 4.02 -12.99 19.38
#